data_AF-A0A5A9PUI5-F1
#
_entry.id   AF-A0A5A9PUI5-F1
#
_cell.length_a   1.000
_cell.length_b   1.000
_cell.length_c   1.000
_cell.angle_alpha   90.00
_cell.angle_beta   90.00
_cell.angle_gamma   90.00
#
_symmetry.space_group_name_H-M   'P 1'
#
loop_
_entity.id
_entity.type
_entity.pdbx_description
1 polymer ?
#
loop_
_entity_poly.entity_id
_entity_poly.type
_entity_poly.pdbx_seq_one_letter_code
_entity_poly.pdbx_strand_id
1 'polypeptide(L)'
;MNWTGWYRLFYYGLDAQIPESCVISGSCGTSQPLWLNGHHPRPEEGVVTRQVCGSSYWNGCCGSSYSIEVKACPGDYYVYALVSPTYCSAYCTVPFTSPNVDPCDSYTSLYDVWRSTSNYNYYYKYNYGTCSCGTSQPLWLNGHHPQPEEGVVTRQVCTSNWYECSCYSTYSINVKACPGDYYVYELVSPTFCSAYCTEVRHLATSSPTTESATSVSTTIGRVLY
;
A
#
# COMPACT_ATOMS: atom_id res chain seq x y z
N MET A 1 -17.24 -23.82 16.36
CA MET A 1 -16.88 -24.12 14.97
C MET A 1 -15.48 -24.71 14.99
N ASN A 2 -15.26 -25.87 14.39
CA ASN A 2 -13.94 -26.51 14.37
C ASN A 2 -13.25 -26.07 13.08
N TRP A 3 -12.13 -25.35 13.19
CA TRP A 3 -11.33 -24.93 12.03
C TRP A 3 -10.43 -26.10 11.67
N THR A 4 -10.82 -26.87 10.65
CA THR A 4 -10.07 -28.04 10.19
C THR A 4 -9.99 -28.02 8.68
N GLY A 5 -8.77 -27.96 8.16
CA GLY A 5 -8.48 -28.02 6.73
C GLY A 5 -7.85 -26.73 6.20
N TRP A 6 -7.84 -26.66 4.87
CA TRP A 6 -7.24 -25.56 4.11
C TRP A 6 -8.34 -24.66 3.56
N TYR A 7 -8.16 -23.36 3.68
CA TYR A 7 -9.12 -22.34 3.26
C TYR A 7 -8.51 -21.44 2.18
N ARG A 8 -9.27 -21.22 1.10
CA ARG A 8 -9.02 -20.15 0.12
C ARG A 8 -9.94 -18.99 0.45
N LEU A 9 -9.39 -17.78 0.49
CA LEU A 9 -10.12 -16.59 0.90
C LEU A 9 -10.60 -15.83 -0.34
N PHE A 10 -11.78 -15.22 -0.23
CA PHE A 10 -12.39 -14.44 -1.30
C PHE A 10 -12.93 -13.11 -0.77
N TYR A 11 -12.83 -12.06 -1.57
CA TYR A 11 -13.38 -10.74 -1.30
C TYR A 11 -14.22 -10.30 -2.50
N TYR A 12 -15.55 -10.17 -2.32
CA TYR A 12 -16.51 -9.94 -3.41
C TYR A 12 -16.38 -10.91 -4.61
N GLY A 13 -16.02 -12.17 -4.34
CA GLY A 13 -15.85 -13.20 -5.37
C GLY A 13 -14.49 -13.18 -6.09
N LEU A 14 -13.63 -12.22 -5.77
CA LEU A 14 -12.23 -12.19 -6.21
C LEU A 14 -11.35 -12.93 -5.20
N ASP A 15 -10.24 -13.49 -5.68
CA ASP A 15 -9.21 -14.05 -4.82
C ASP A 15 -8.73 -13.02 -3.80
N ALA A 16 -8.56 -13.46 -2.56
CA ALA A 16 -8.12 -12.62 -1.47
C ALA A 16 -7.00 -13.29 -0.67
N GLN A 17 -6.22 -12.45 -0.01
CA GLN A 17 -5.11 -12.84 0.84
C GLN A 17 -5.17 -12.13 2.19
N ILE A 18 -4.53 -12.71 3.20
CA ILE A 18 -4.33 -12.03 4.49
C ILE A 18 -3.34 -10.88 4.26
N PRO A 19 -3.59 -9.64 4.70
CA PRO A 19 -2.64 -8.55 4.48
C PRO A 19 -1.29 -8.83 5.16
N GLU A 20 -0.18 -8.47 4.52
CA GLU A 20 1.19 -8.63 5.04
C GLU A 20 1.66 -7.45 5.92
N SER A 21 0.79 -6.46 6.09
CA SER A 21 1.07 -5.25 6.85
C SER A 21 0.10 -5.08 8.00
N CYS A 22 0.55 -4.38 9.03
CA CYS A 22 -0.27 -4.05 10.20
C CYS A 22 -1.62 -3.44 9.81
N VAL A 23 -2.68 -4.05 10.32
CA VAL A 23 -4.04 -3.54 10.18
C VAL A 23 -4.43 -2.77 11.45
N ILE A 24 -5.04 -1.60 11.30
CA ILE A 24 -5.48 -0.77 12.42
C ILE A 24 -6.54 -1.49 13.25
N SER A 25 -6.41 -1.45 14.58
CA SER A 25 -7.40 -2.00 15.52
C SER A 25 -8.83 -1.53 15.20
N GLY A 26 -9.82 -2.42 15.30
CA GLY A 26 -11.22 -2.10 14.96
C GLY A 26 -11.61 -2.33 13.51
N SER A 27 -10.67 -2.73 12.65
CA SER A 27 -10.93 -3.06 11.24
C SER A 27 -11.46 -4.49 11.07
N CYS A 28 -11.88 -4.85 9.85
CA CYS A 28 -12.31 -6.22 9.48
C CYS A 28 -13.45 -6.80 10.34
N GLY A 29 -14.28 -5.91 10.92
CA GLY A 29 -15.42 -6.29 11.78
C GLY A 29 -15.02 -6.81 13.16
N THR A 30 -13.78 -6.57 13.61
CA THR A 30 -13.24 -7.07 14.89
C THR A 30 -12.44 -5.99 15.61
N SER A 31 -12.36 -6.07 16.94
CA SER A 31 -11.43 -5.23 17.72
C SER A 31 -9.96 -5.62 17.53
N GLN A 32 -9.70 -6.90 17.21
CA GLN A 32 -8.37 -7.47 17.01
C GLN A 32 -8.23 -8.08 15.61
N PRO A 33 -7.99 -7.25 14.58
CA PRO A 33 -7.74 -7.75 13.23
C PRO A 33 -6.42 -8.53 13.16
N LEU A 34 -6.45 -9.69 12.50
CA LEU A 34 -5.28 -10.52 12.26
C LEU A 34 -4.71 -10.27 10.87
N TRP A 35 -3.39 -10.10 10.80
CA TRP A 35 -2.60 -9.88 9.58
C TRP A 35 -1.35 -10.77 9.59
N LEU A 36 -0.75 -11.02 8.43
CA LEU A 36 0.42 -11.89 8.26
C LEU A 36 1.69 -11.12 8.62
N ASN A 37 2.43 -11.58 9.62
CA ASN A 37 3.69 -10.97 10.02
C ASN A 37 4.83 -11.47 9.14
N GLY A 38 4.97 -10.83 7.98
CA GLY A 38 5.92 -11.20 6.93
C GLY A 38 5.22 -11.56 5.63
N HIS A 39 6.01 -12.02 4.67
CA HIS A 39 5.57 -12.24 3.30
C HIS A 39 4.87 -13.59 3.14
N HIS A 40 3.92 -13.68 2.21
CA HIS A 40 3.42 -14.96 1.74
C HIS A 40 4.55 -15.77 1.08
N PRO A 41 4.46 -17.11 1.09
CA PRO A 41 5.41 -17.97 0.40
C PRO A 41 5.39 -17.75 -1.11
N ARG A 42 6.52 -18.02 -1.74
CA ARG A 42 6.58 -18.28 -3.18
C ARG A 42 6.10 -19.70 -3.51
N PRO A 43 5.65 -19.97 -4.76
CA PRO A 43 5.22 -21.31 -5.18
C PRO A 43 6.23 -22.41 -4.87
N GLU A 44 7.53 -22.13 -5.03
CA GLU A 44 8.63 -23.05 -4.78
C GLU A 44 8.84 -23.40 -3.30
N GLU A 45 8.38 -22.56 -2.37
CA GLU A 45 8.52 -22.82 -0.92
C GLU A 45 7.55 -23.89 -0.42
N GLY A 46 6.48 -24.18 -1.16
CA GLY A 46 5.48 -25.18 -0.77
C GLY A 46 4.67 -24.76 0.45
N VAL A 47 4.50 -25.67 1.41
CA VAL A 47 3.79 -25.40 2.67
C VAL A 47 4.78 -24.83 3.68
N VAL A 48 4.49 -23.64 4.19
CA VAL A 48 5.33 -22.96 5.17
C VAL A 48 4.53 -22.49 6.36
N THR A 49 5.16 -22.48 7.53
CA THR A 49 4.60 -21.82 8.72
C THR A 49 4.84 -20.31 8.63
N ARG A 50 3.80 -19.52 8.89
CA ARG A 50 3.88 -18.07 9.04
C ARG A 50 3.21 -17.66 10.35
N GLN A 51 3.71 -16.57 10.92
CA GLN A 51 3.09 -15.97 12.08
C GLN A 51 2.02 -14.98 11.60
N VAL A 52 0.83 -15.03 12.19
CA VAL A 52 -0.14 -13.94 12.11
C VAL A 52 -0.12 -13.16 13.41
N CYS A 53 -0.22 -11.84 13.29
CA CYS A 53 -0.25 -10.91 14.41
C CYS A 53 -1.65 -10.33 14.56
N GLY A 54 -2.10 -10.23 15.81
CA GLY A 54 -3.31 -9.51 16.17
C GLY A 54 -2.99 -8.09 16.59
N SER A 55 -3.54 -7.12 15.86
CA SER A 55 -3.44 -5.72 16.23
C SER A 55 -4.37 -5.41 17.39
N SER A 56 -3.92 -4.58 18.33
CA SER A 56 -4.76 -4.05 19.41
C SER A 56 -4.43 -2.59 19.67
N TYR A 57 -5.42 -1.86 20.18
CA TYR A 57 -5.24 -0.46 20.56
C TYR A 57 -4.10 -0.26 21.58
N TRP A 58 -3.93 -1.19 22.51
CA TRP A 58 -2.96 -1.06 23.61
C TRP A 58 -1.57 -1.58 23.28
N ASN A 59 -1.47 -2.64 22.47
CA ASN A 59 -0.22 -3.35 22.20
C ASN A 59 0.27 -3.16 20.76
N GLY A 60 -0.34 -2.24 20.01
CA GLY A 60 0.01 -1.96 18.63
C GLY A 60 -0.28 -3.13 17.69
N CYS A 61 0.59 -3.35 16.72
CA CYS A 61 0.33 -4.25 15.59
C CYS A 61 0.42 -5.74 15.93
N CYS A 62 1.13 -6.14 16.98
CA CYS A 62 1.30 -7.56 17.31
C CYS A 62 1.21 -7.79 18.82
N GLY A 63 0.03 -7.48 19.38
CA GLY A 63 -0.25 -7.74 20.79
C GLY A 63 -0.52 -9.22 21.09
N SER A 64 -0.99 -9.95 20.08
CA SER A 64 -1.17 -11.39 20.10
C SER A 64 -0.59 -11.98 18.81
N SER A 65 -0.25 -13.26 18.83
CA SER A 65 0.19 -13.94 17.62
C SER A 65 -0.25 -15.39 17.58
N TYR A 66 -0.40 -15.91 16.37
CA TYR A 66 -0.74 -17.30 16.10
C TYR A 66 0.15 -17.83 14.98
N SER A 67 0.47 -19.12 15.01
CA SER A 67 1.16 -19.78 13.90
C SER A 67 0.13 -20.46 13.00
N ILE A 68 0.22 -20.19 11.70
CA ILE A 68 -0.62 -20.83 10.67
C ILE A 68 0.28 -21.46 9.61
N GLU A 69 -0.27 -22.37 8.83
CA GLU A 69 0.39 -22.84 7.60
C GLU A 69 -0.22 -22.13 6.40
N VAL A 70 0.62 -21.77 5.43
CA VAL A 70 0.23 -21.13 4.19
C VAL A 70 0.98 -21.76 3.02
N LYS A 71 0.30 -21.82 1.87
CA LYS A 71 0.88 -22.32 0.63
C LYS A 71 0.43 -21.46 -0.55
N ALA A 72 1.39 -21.11 -1.41
CA ALA A 72 1.14 -20.54 -2.73
C ALA A 72 0.71 -21.64 -3.72
N CYS A 73 -0.37 -21.40 -4.46
CA CYS A 73 -0.90 -22.35 -5.43
C CYS A 73 -0.74 -21.85 -6.88
N PRO A 74 -0.63 -22.75 -7.86
CA PRO A 74 -0.76 -22.39 -9.26
C PRO A 74 -2.10 -21.71 -9.52
N GLY A 75 -2.10 -20.64 -10.32
CA GLY A 75 -3.28 -19.82 -10.56
C GLY A 75 -3.41 -18.62 -9.63
N ASP A 76 -2.29 -18.18 -9.03
CA ASP A 76 -2.19 -16.89 -8.35
C ASP A 76 -3.15 -16.73 -7.16
N TYR A 77 -3.10 -17.68 -6.21
CA TYR A 77 -3.83 -17.60 -4.95
C TYR A 77 -3.12 -18.35 -3.82
N TYR A 78 -3.52 -18.04 -2.57
CA TYR A 78 -3.02 -18.72 -1.37
C TYR A 78 -4.09 -19.60 -0.73
N VAL A 79 -3.65 -20.68 -0.09
CA VAL A 79 -4.46 -21.48 0.83
C VAL A 79 -3.83 -21.47 2.21
N TYR A 80 -4.68 -21.44 3.24
CA TYR A 80 -4.27 -21.29 4.63
C TYR A 80 -4.86 -22.41 5.50
N ALA A 81 -4.02 -23.06 6.30
CA ALA A 81 -4.49 -23.86 7.43
C ALA A 81 -4.60 -22.93 8.65
N LEU A 82 -5.79 -22.37 8.82
CA LEU A 82 -6.05 -21.34 9.83
C LEU A 82 -6.36 -21.97 11.20
N VAL A 83 -5.90 -21.31 12.26
CA VAL A 83 -6.22 -21.70 13.64
C VAL A 83 -7.35 -20.82 14.18
N SER A 84 -8.18 -21.39 15.06
CA SER A 84 -9.19 -20.61 15.78
C SER A 84 -8.52 -19.66 16.77
N PRO A 85 -8.69 -18.34 16.64
CA PRO A 85 -8.16 -17.38 17.61
C PRO A 85 -8.86 -17.54 18.97
N THR A 86 -8.17 -17.19 20.05
CA THR A 86 -8.66 -17.25 21.44
C THR A 86 -9.47 -16.03 21.88
N TYR A 87 -9.41 -14.92 21.15
CA TYR A 87 -10.14 -13.68 21.42
C TYR A 87 -11.15 -13.38 20.32
N CYS A 88 -11.93 -12.30 20.48
CA CYS A 88 -12.82 -11.76 19.43
C CYS A 88 -12.01 -11.19 18.26
N SER A 89 -11.17 -12.01 17.62
CA SER A 89 -10.26 -11.69 16.53
C SER A 89 -10.78 -12.26 15.22
N ALA A 90 -10.48 -11.61 14.11
CA ALA A 90 -10.82 -12.09 12.78
C ALA A 90 -9.65 -11.90 11.81
N TYR A 91 -9.46 -12.86 10.91
CA TYR A 91 -8.51 -12.73 9.81
C TYR A 91 -8.99 -11.67 8.84
N CYS A 92 -8.17 -10.63 8.66
CA CYS A 92 -8.42 -9.66 7.60
C CYS A 92 -8.16 -10.27 6.24
N THR A 93 -8.82 -9.73 5.24
CA THR A 93 -8.58 -10.07 3.84
C THR A 93 -8.44 -8.79 3.04
N VAL A 94 -7.55 -8.83 2.06
CA VAL A 94 -7.39 -7.84 1.00
C VAL A 94 -7.46 -8.55 -0.34
N PRO A 95 -7.90 -7.89 -1.42
CA PRO A 95 -7.82 -8.46 -2.76
C PRO A 95 -6.41 -8.97 -3.05
N PHE A 96 -6.31 -10.15 -3.65
CA PHE A 96 -5.04 -10.70 -4.09
C PHE A 96 -4.55 -9.86 -5.29
N THR A 97 -3.37 -9.26 -5.15
CA THR A 97 -2.68 -8.59 -6.26
C THR A 97 -1.66 -9.58 -6.82
N SER A 98 -1.92 -10.12 -8.02
CA SER A 98 -0.98 -11.05 -8.63
C SER A 98 0.35 -10.35 -8.93
N PRO A 99 1.49 -10.93 -8.51
CA PRO A 99 2.80 -10.40 -8.85
C PRO A 99 3.09 -10.45 -10.36
N ASN A 100 2.31 -11.19 -11.14
CA ASN A 100 2.42 -11.25 -12.61
C ASN A 100 1.59 -10.18 -13.32
N VAL A 101 0.74 -9.44 -12.61
CA VAL A 101 -0.01 -8.33 -13.20
C VAL A 101 0.89 -7.12 -13.17
N ASP A 102 1.06 -6.48 -14.33
CA ASP A 102 1.79 -5.23 -14.42
C ASP A 102 1.15 -4.21 -13.46
N PRO A 103 1.90 -3.60 -12.52
CA PRO A 103 1.32 -2.63 -11.60
C PRO A 103 0.73 -1.40 -12.31
N CYS A 104 1.09 -1.16 -13.58
CA CYS A 104 0.45 -0.16 -14.42
C CYS A 104 -0.98 -0.56 -14.85
N ASP A 105 -1.32 -1.85 -14.84
CA ASP A 105 -2.62 -2.38 -15.23
C ASP A 105 -3.55 -2.62 -14.02
N SER A 106 -3.01 -2.70 -12.81
CA SER A 106 -3.78 -2.95 -11.58
C SER A 106 -3.19 -2.20 -10.38
N TYR A 107 -3.85 -1.12 -9.97
CA TYR A 107 -3.48 -0.30 -8.84
C TYR A 107 -4.70 0.32 -8.16
N THR A 108 -4.55 0.69 -6.88
CA THR A 108 -5.55 1.47 -6.15
C THR A 108 -5.16 2.94 -6.16
N SER A 109 -6.04 3.80 -6.67
CA SER A 109 -5.85 5.24 -6.62
C SER A 109 -5.94 5.75 -5.18
N LEU A 110 -4.81 6.17 -4.61
CA LEU A 110 -4.77 6.86 -3.32
C LEU A 110 -5.03 8.36 -3.53
N TYR A 111 -6.30 8.73 -3.62
CA TYR A 111 -6.72 10.14 -3.77
C TYR A 111 -7.03 10.77 -2.40
N ASP A 112 -5.98 11.26 -1.76
CA ASP A 112 -6.06 11.91 -0.45
C ASP A 112 -5.45 13.32 -0.53
N VAL A 113 -6.29 14.37 -0.58
CA VAL A 113 -5.83 15.78 -0.68
C VAL A 113 -4.92 16.18 0.49
N TRP A 114 -5.04 15.50 1.64
CA TRP A 114 -4.19 15.75 2.80
C TRP A 114 -2.75 15.27 2.63
N ARG A 115 -2.48 14.32 1.72
CA ARG A 115 -1.13 13.86 1.36
C ARG A 115 -0.39 14.81 0.42
N SER A 116 -1.04 15.88 -0.03
CA SER A 116 -0.41 16.87 -0.88
C SER A 116 0.64 17.66 -0.12
N THR A 117 1.80 17.92 -0.74
CA THR A 117 2.80 18.87 -0.20
C THR A 117 2.25 20.29 -0.05
N SER A 118 1.18 20.63 -0.76
CA SER A 118 0.46 21.91 -0.64
C SER A 118 -0.52 21.97 0.54
N ASN A 119 -0.79 20.83 1.21
CA ASN A 119 -1.65 20.79 2.37
C ASN A 119 -0.85 21.05 3.66
N TYR A 120 -1.01 22.26 4.19
CA TYR A 120 -0.37 22.69 5.43
C TYR A 120 -1.40 22.69 6.57
N ASN A 121 -1.09 22.02 7.68
CA ASN A 121 -1.85 22.21 8.91
C ASN A 121 -1.40 23.52 9.57
N TYR A 122 -2.28 24.52 9.57
CA TYR A 122 -2.03 25.86 10.09
C TYR A 122 -1.62 25.85 11.58
N TYR A 123 -2.11 24.91 12.40
CA TYR A 123 -1.75 24.84 13.82
C TYR A 123 -0.28 24.39 14.04
N TYR A 124 0.19 23.41 13.26
CA TYR A 124 1.54 22.85 13.38
C TYR A 124 2.61 23.69 12.68
N LYS A 125 2.27 24.38 11.58
CA LYS A 125 3.16 25.31 10.88
C LYS A 125 3.69 26.42 11.79
N TYR A 126 2.82 27.01 12.61
CA TYR A 126 3.17 28.16 13.47
C TYR A 126 3.89 27.78 14.76
N ASN A 127 3.65 26.57 15.30
CA ASN A 127 4.24 26.15 16.58
C ASN A 127 5.51 25.31 16.42
N TYR A 128 5.69 24.58 15.30
CA TYR A 128 6.72 23.54 15.19
C TYR A 128 7.50 23.53 13.87
N GLY A 129 7.22 24.42 12.91
CA GLY A 129 7.95 24.46 11.64
C GLY A 129 7.84 23.17 10.81
N THR A 130 6.72 22.44 10.94
CA THR A 130 6.56 21.07 10.44
C THR A 130 6.72 20.91 8.93
N CYS A 131 7.42 19.84 8.59
CA CYS A 131 7.64 19.30 7.26
C CYS A 131 6.31 18.79 6.68
N SER A 132 6.00 19.19 5.44
CA SER A 132 4.65 19.28 4.85
C SER A 132 3.91 17.94 4.62
N CYS A 133 2.63 18.00 4.21
CA CYS A 133 1.67 16.90 3.87
C CYS A 133 0.83 16.28 5.01
N GLY A 134 0.36 17.11 5.95
CA GLY A 134 -0.65 16.72 6.94
C GLY A 134 -0.16 15.78 8.06
N THR A 135 1.15 15.54 8.17
CA THR A 135 1.80 14.68 9.17
C THR A 135 2.99 15.41 9.83
N SER A 136 3.40 14.97 11.03
CA SER A 136 4.65 15.39 11.66
C SER A 136 5.89 14.62 11.18
N GLN A 137 5.70 13.53 10.42
CA GLN A 137 6.74 12.69 9.84
C GLN A 137 6.44 12.40 8.37
N PRO A 138 6.66 13.39 7.48
CA PRO A 138 6.48 13.15 6.06
C PRO A 138 7.53 12.20 5.48
N LEU A 139 7.10 11.52 4.41
CA LEU A 139 7.90 10.56 3.67
C LEU A 139 7.96 11.01 2.21
N TRP A 140 9.16 11.08 1.63
CA TRP A 140 9.35 11.50 0.24
C TRP A 140 10.45 10.70 -0.45
N LEU A 141 10.34 10.56 -1.77
CA LEU A 141 11.33 9.85 -2.58
C LEU A 141 12.70 10.53 -2.45
N ASN A 142 13.72 9.76 -2.10
CA ASN A 142 15.10 10.23 -2.03
C ASN A 142 15.77 10.08 -3.40
N GLY A 143 15.53 11.05 -4.29
CA GLY A 143 16.07 11.08 -5.64
C GLY A 143 14.99 11.19 -6.71
N HIS A 144 15.37 10.88 -7.95
CA HIS A 144 14.45 10.96 -9.09
C HIS A 144 13.59 9.70 -9.23
N HIS A 145 12.43 9.89 -9.85
CA HIS A 145 11.58 8.78 -10.28
C HIS A 145 12.26 7.95 -11.38
N PRO A 146 11.92 6.65 -11.52
CA PRO A 146 12.45 5.82 -12.60
C PRO A 146 11.99 6.29 -13.99
N GLN A 147 12.74 5.87 -15.01
CA GLN A 147 12.31 5.91 -16.41
C GLN A 147 11.45 4.68 -16.76
N PRO A 148 10.57 4.75 -17.77
CA PRO A 148 9.70 3.64 -18.18
C PRO A 148 10.45 2.34 -18.51
N GLU A 149 11.63 2.45 -19.12
CA GLU A 149 12.48 1.31 -19.49
C GLU A 149 13.11 0.58 -18.29
N GLU A 150 13.16 1.22 -17.11
CA GLU A 150 13.73 0.60 -15.90
C GLU A 150 12.79 -0.45 -15.28
N GLY A 151 11.50 -0.44 -15.65
CA GLY A 151 10.51 -1.34 -15.06
C GLY A 151 10.29 -1.07 -13.57
N VAL A 152 10.11 -2.14 -12.77
CA VAL A 152 9.98 -2.03 -11.31
C VAL A 152 11.36 -1.87 -10.70
N VAL A 153 11.60 -0.75 -10.03
CA VAL A 153 12.88 -0.49 -9.33
C VAL A 153 12.66 -0.20 -7.85
N THR A 154 13.64 -0.59 -7.05
CA THR A 154 13.69 -0.20 -5.64
C THR A 154 14.25 1.21 -5.50
N ARG A 155 13.54 2.09 -4.81
CA ARG A 155 14.00 3.45 -4.46
C ARG A 155 13.98 3.65 -2.95
N GLN A 156 14.85 4.54 -2.49
CA GLN A 156 14.85 4.97 -1.09
C GLN A 156 13.80 6.06 -0.89
N VAL A 157 13.09 5.99 0.23
CA VAL A 157 12.21 7.04 0.75
C VAL A 157 12.82 7.55 2.04
N CYS A 158 12.93 8.87 2.16
CA CYS A 158 13.37 9.56 3.36
C CYS A 158 12.20 9.78 4.30
N THR A 159 12.45 9.68 5.60
CA THR A 159 11.54 10.15 6.66
C THR A 159 12.18 11.31 7.42
N SER A 160 11.36 12.29 7.81
CA SER A 160 11.73 13.39 8.68
C SER A 160 11.59 13.03 10.15
N ASN A 161 12.35 13.69 11.03
CA ASN A 161 12.06 13.71 12.46
C ASN A 161 11.26 14.97 12.85
N TRP A 162 10.83 15.06 14.11
CA TRP A 162 9.96 16.13 14.63
C TRP A 162 10.63 17.51 14.75
N TYR A 163 11.95 17.57 14.66
CA TYR A 163 12.73 18.78 14.91
C TYR A 163 13.34 19.37 13.65
N GLU A 164 13.52 18.56 12.61
CA GLU A 164 14.22 18.96 11.40
C GLU A 164 13.63 18.28 10.16
N CYS A 165 13.34 19.08 9.13
CA CYS A 165 12.84 18.64 7.81
C CYS A 165 13.93 18.10 6.90
N SER A 166 14.82 17.33 7.49
CA SER A 166 15.94 16.68 6.84
C SER A 166 15.65 15.18 6.75
N CYS A 167 16.31 14.51 5.80
CA CYS A 167 16.25 13.06 5.72
C CYS A 167 16.95 12.47 6.96
N TYR A 168 16.17 11.99 7.92
CA TYR A 168 16.68 11.42 9.16
C TYR A 168 16.94 9.92 9.02
N SER A 169 16.07 9.21 8.33
CA SER A 169 16.21 7.79 8.06
C SER A 169 15.66 7.45 6.68
N THR A 170 16.11 6.33 6.11
CA THR A 170 15.66 5.84 4.82
C THR A 170 15.18 4.41 4.89
N TYR A 171 14.21 4.07 4.06
CA TYR A 171 13.82 2.70 3.81
C TYR A 171 13.45 2.53 2.34
N SER A 172 13.31 1.28 1.91
CA SER A 172 13.10 0.92 0.51
C SER A 172 11.61 0.77 0.17
N ILE A 173 11.21 1.27 -1.00
CA ILE A 173 9.93 0.96 -1.66
C ILE A 173 10.20 0.52 -3.10
N ASN A 174 9.23 -0.15 -3.73
CA ASN A 174 9.26 -0.38 -5.17
C ASN A 174 8.43 0.69 -5.88
N VAL A 175 8.91 1.15 -7.03
CA VAL A 175 8.22 2.11 -7.90
C VAL A 175 8.44 1.74 -9.36
N LYS A 176 7.40 1.90 -10.16
CA LYS A 176 7.44 1.72 -11.61
C LYS A 176 6.92 2.98 -12.31
N ALA A 177 7.60 3.39 -13.38
CA ALA A 177 7.09 4.37 -14.31
C ALA A 177 6.17 3.70 -15.35
N CYS A 178 4.97 4.25 -15.52
CA CYS A 178 3.94 3.67 -16.38
C CYS A 178 3.71 4.51 -17.65
N PRO A 179 3.26 3.87 -18.74
CA PRO A 179 2.85 4.60 -19.95
C PRO A 179 1.74 5.61 -19.61
N GLY A 180 1.92 6.88 -19.95
CA GLY A 180 0.98 7.96 -19.60
C GLY A 180 1.47 8.93 -18.52
N ASP A 181 2.77 8.97 -18.22
CA ASP A 181 3.42 9.90 -17.28
C ASP A 181 2.85 9.85 -15.86
N TYR A 182 2.68 8.64 -15.35
CA TYR A 182 2.38 8.38 -13.94
C TYR A 182 3.25 7.27 -13.39
N TYR A 183 3.27 7.16 -12.06
CA TYR A 183 4.07 6.19 -11.34
C TYR A 183 3.17 5.37 -10.42
N VAL A 184 3.47 4.08 -10.31
CA VAL A 184 2.82 3.19 -9.35
C VAL A 184 3.83 2.78 -8.29
N TYR A 185 3.41 2.87 -7.04
CA TYR A 185 4.26 2.66 -5.88
C TYR A 185 3.74 1.48 -5.06
N GLU A 186 4.65 0.58 -4.70
CA GLU A 186 4.42 -0.41 -3.66
C GLU A 186 4.93 0.18 -2.34
N LEU A 187 4.03 0.88 -1.64
CA LEU A 187 4.35 1.60 -0.41
C LEU A 187 4.40 0.63 0.77
N VAL A 188 5.46 0.72 1.56
CA VAL A 188 5.55 0.02 2.85
C VAL A 188 4.73 0.80 3.88
N SER A 189 3.92 0.11 4.70
CA SER A 189 3.21 0.78 5.80
C SER A 189 4.20 1.44 6.75
N PRO A 190 4.17 2.77 6.91
CA PRO A 190 5.17 3.44 7.71
C PRO A 190 4.93 3.22 9.21
N THR A 191 6.01 3.30 10.00
CA THR A 191 5.94 3.24 11.46
C THR A 191 5.53 4.61 12.02
N PHE A 192 4.65 4.62 13.03
CA PHE A 192 4.12 5.84 13.67
C PHE A 192 3.39 6.77 12.68
N CYS A 193 2.81 7.89 13.14
CA CYS A 193 1.89 8.77 12.39
C CYS A 193 2.49 9.47 11.16
N SER A 194 3.06 8.72 10.23
CA SER A 194 3.84 9.17 9.07
C SER A 194 3.02 9.02 7.80
N ALA A 195 3.29 9.86 6.80
CA ALA A 195 2.56 9.82 5.53
C ALA A 195 3.45 10.12 4.33
N TYR A 196 3.23 9.37 3.24
CA TYR A 196 3.85 9.64 1.96
C TYR A 196 3.27 10.90 1.35
N CYS A 197 4.15 11.87 1.11
CA CYS A 197 3.79 13.11 0.45
C CYS A 197 3.73 12.90 -1.05
N THR A 198 2.80 13.62 -1.67
CA THR A 198 2.64 13.67 -3.12
C THR A 198 2.67 15.12 -3.57
N GLU A 199 3.31 15.37 -4.70
CA GLU A 199 3.28 16.68 -5.34
C GLU A 199 2.04 16.81 -6.22
N VAL A 200 1.41 17.99 -6.19
CA VAL A 200 0.31 18.28 -7.10
C VAL A 200 0.90 18.65 -8.46
N ARG A 201 0.81 17.72 -9.42
CA ARG A 201 1.06 18.07 -10.82
C ARG A 201 -0.19 18.72 -11.39
N HIS A 202 -0.15 20.04 -11.60
CA HIS A 202 -1.08 20.67 -12.51
C HIS A 202 -0.76 20.15 -13.91
N LEU A 203 -1.64 19.33 -14.48
CA LEU A 203 -1.56 18.99 -15.91
C LEU A 203 -1.56 20.31 -16.66
N ALA A 204 -0.46 20.61 -17.35
CA ALA A 204 -0.38 21.81 -18.16
C ALA A 204 -1.51 21.74 -19.19
N THR A 205 -2.47 22.67 -19.11
CA THR A 205 -3.41 22.90 -20.19
C THR A 205 -2.58 23.44 -21.35
N SER A 206 -2.12 22.56 -22.23
CA SER A 206 -1.56 22.98 -23.51
C SER A 206 -2.71 23.58 -24.31
N SER A 207 -2.85 24.90 -24.26
CA SER A 207 -3.60 25.66 -25.26
C SER A 207 -2.78 25.70 -26.55
N PRO A 208 -3.30 25.20 -27.69
CA PRO A 208 -2.63 25.32 -28.98
C PRO A 208 -3.04 26.63 -29.68
N THR A 209 -2.05 27.35 -30.22
CA THR A 209 -2.17 28.27 -31.38
C THR A 209 -0.78 28.27 -32.04
N THR A 210 -0.57 27.93 -33.32
CA THR A 210 -1.43 27.97 -34.51
C THR A 210 -0.90 26.98 -35.58
N GLU A 211 -1.84 26.28 -36.26
CA GLU A 211 -1.76 25.57 -37.57
C GLU A 211 -0.70 24.45 -37.76
N SER A 212 -0.97 23.27 -38.35
CA SER A 212 -2.05 22.80 -39.22
C SER A 212 -1.98 21.25 -39.39
N ALA A 213 -3.14 20.63 -39.67
CA ALA A 213 -3.41 19.31 -40.28
C ALA A 213 -2.86 18.04 -39.57
N THR A 214 -3.56 16.94 -39.34
CA THR A 214 -4.71 16.30 -40.02
C THR A 214 -5.33 15.26 -39.06
N SER A 215 -6.63 15.00 -39.24
CA SER A 215 -7.53 14.00 -38.60
C SER A 215 -6.93 12.75 -37.94
N VAL A 216 -7.53 12.29 -36.82
CA VAL A 216 -8.54 11.18 -36.77
C VAL A 216 -9.18 11.13 -35.36
N SER A 217 -10.51 11.00 -35.34
CA SER A 217 -11.41 10.81 -34.20
C SER A 217 -11.04 9.60 -33.33
N THR A 218 -11.38 9.59 -32.02
CA THR A 218 -12.42 8.70 -31.44
C THR A 218 -12.39 8.68 -29.89
N THR A 219 -13.54 9.06 -29.32
CA THR A 219 -14.19 8.63 -28.06
C THR A 219 -13.50 8.84 -26.71
N ILE A 220 -14.05 9.82 -25.99
CA ILE A 220 -13.98 9.97 -24.53
C ILE A 220 -14.85 8.90 -23.87
N GLY A 221 -14.27 8.14 -22.96
CA GLY A 221 -15.00 7.35 -21.97
C GLY A 221 -14.04 7.00 -20.84
N ARG A 222 -14.41 6.87 -19.57
CA ARG A 222 -15.67 7.08 -18.85
C ARG A 222 -15.24 7.01 -17.38
N VAL A 223 -15.64 7.98 -16.56
CA VAL A 223 -15.40 7.96 -15.10
C VAL A 223 -16.30 6.91 -14.47
N LEU A 224 -15.80 6.07 -13.57
CA LEU A 224 -16.63 5.29 -12.64
C LEU A 224 -15.99 5.22 -11.24
N TYR A 225 -16.90 5.17 -10.28
CA TYR A 225 -16.80 5.36 -8.82
C TYR A 225 -15.99 4.30 -8.08
#